data_AF-A0A933FMG1-F1
#
_entry.id   AF-A0A933FMG1-F1
#
_cell.length_a   1.000
_cell.length_b   1.000
_cell.length_c   1.000
_cell.angle_alpha   90.00
_cell.angle_beta   90.00
_cell.angle_gamma   90.00
#
_symmetry.space_group_name_H-M   'P 1'
#
loop_
_entity.id
_entity.type
_entity.pdbx_description
1 polymer ?
#
loop_
_entity_poly.entity_id
_entity_poly.type
_entity_poly.pdbx_seq_one_letter_code
_entity_poly.pdbx_strand_id
1 'polypeptide(L)'
;MSVKEHDIEVLAGEAMRLLRLDTGELYAMLGGQLLGSSLPSRAAVMVGYLTSVRSALVAKTFNETVPSQADLGGWAGEVEAILEELRRDGIRFLTEVSGNLRQALNNRDILRLSEEISPSAVRIIVVLVAGALSMPRELDPICATVTAVILRLGLRDFCK
;
A
#
# COMPACT_ATOMS: atom_id res chain seq x y z
N MET A 1 14.55 -8.45 25.81
CA MET A 1 13.37 -8.28 24.92
C MET A 1 13.91 -7.80 23.60
N SER A 2 13.78 -8.65 22.58
CA SER A 2 14.68 -8.72 21.43
C SER A 2 14.13 -7.88 20.29
N VAL A 3 15.00 -7.10 19.64
CA VAL A 3 14.73 -6.12 18.56
C VAL A 3 13.63 -6.55 17.55
N LYS A 4 13.46 -7.85 17.30
CA LYS A 4 12.41 -8.41 16.42
C LYS A 4 10.97 -8.17 16.87
N GLU A 5 10.66 -8.15 18.18
CA GLU A 5 9.30 -7.91 18.66
C GLU A 5 8.89 -6.46 18.44
N HIS A 6 9.83 -5.52 18.62
CA HIS A 6 9.59 -4.10 18.45
C HIS A 6 9.32 -3.73 16.98
N ASP A 7 10.05 -4.36 16.05
CA ASP A 7 9.86 -4.15 14.60
C ASP A 7 8.46 -4.59 14.14
N ILE A 8 7.97 -5.75 14.62
CA ILE A 8 6.65 -6.27 14.23
C ILE A 8 5.51 -5.39 14.78
N GLU A 9 5.63 -4.87 16.01
CA GLU A 9 4.62 -3.97 16.55
C GLU A 9 4.51 -2.68 15.73
N VAL A 10 5.65 -2.15 15.28
CA VAL A 10 5.71 -0.97 14.42
C VAL A 10 5.06 -1.26 13.06
N LEU A 11 5.40 -2.38 12.42
CA LEU A 11 4.82 -2.78 11.13
C LEU A 11 3.30 -3.02 11.22
N ALA A 12 2.83 -3.63 12.32
CA ALA A 12 1.40 -3.83 12.55
C ALA A 12 0.67 -2.50 12.80
N GLY A 13 1.28 -1.59 13.57
CA GLY A 13 0.76 -0.24 13.75
C GLY A 13 0.66 0.53 12.43
N GLU A 14 1.67 0.38 11.56
CA GLU A 14 1.67 1.00 10.25
C GLU A 14 0.62 0.38 9.32
N ALA A 15 0.51 -0.94 9.26
CA ALA A 15 -0.55 -1.62 8.50
C ALA A 15 -1.95 -1.15 8.92
N MET A 16 -2.20 -0.98 10.22
CA MET A 16 -3.46 -0.43 10.73
C MET A 16 -3.70 1.02 10.31
N ARG A 17 -2.65 1.86 10.26
CA ARG A 17 -2.77 3.23 9.74
C ARG A 17 -3.12 3.23 8.25
N LEU A 18 -2.48 2.35 7.48
CA LEU A 18 -2.67 2.24 6.04
C LEU A 18 -4.07 1.77 5.64
N LEU A 19 -4.77 0.99 6.47
CA LEU A 19 -6.15 0.56 6.21
C LEU A 19 -7.18 1.69 6.03
N ARG A 20 -6.80 2.94 6.38
CA ARG A 20 -7.61 4.14 6.14
C ARG A 20 -7.61 4.59 4.68
N LEU A 21 -6.65 4.13 3.89
CA LEU A 21 -6.52 4.44 2.47
C LEU A 21 -7.43 3.54 1.63
N ASP A 22 -7.74 3.97 0.41
CA ASP A 22 -8.41 3.11 -0.55
C ASP A 22 -7.45 2.08 -1.18
N THR A 23 -8.01 1.06 -1.83
CA THR A 23 -7.22 -0.03 -2.41
C THR A 23 -6.29 0.46 -3.53
N GLY A 24 -6.71 1.45 -4.32
CA GLY A 24 -5.90 2.02 -5.39
C GLY A 24 -4.71 2.82 -4.87
N GLU A 25 -4.89 3.56 -3.78
CA GLU A 25 -3.84 4.27 -3.05
C GLU A 25 -2.84 3.30 -2.41
N LEU A 26 -3.32 2.20 -1.84
CA LEU A 26 -2.45 1.15 -1.28
C LEU A 26 -1.57 0.51 -2.36
N TYR A 27 -2.11 0.27 -3.56
CA TYR A 27 -1.31 -0.21 -4.68
C TYR A 27 -0.29 0.82 -5.18
N ALA A 28 -0.69 2.09 -5.32
CA ALA A 28 0.23 3.16 -5.70
C ALA A 28 1.34 3.36 -4.67
N MET A 29 1.02 3.22 -3.38
CA MET A 29 2.02 3.24 -2.31
C MET A 29 2.99 2.07 -2.43
N LEU A 30 2.48 0.85 -2.63
CA LEU A 30 3.30 -0.33 -2.82
C LEU A 30 4.26 -0.15 -4.01
N GLY A 31 3.77 0.34 -5.15
CA GLY A 31 4.60 0.73 -6.29
C GLY A 31 5.67 1.76 -5.93
N GLY A 32 5.29 2.82 -5.21
CA GLY A 32 6.24 3.84 -4.76
C GLY A 32 7.33 3.30 -3.83
N GLN A 33 7.00 2.35 -2.95
CA GLN A 33 7.98 1.70 -2.09
C GLN A 33 8.94 0.80 -2.88
N LEU A 34 8.45 0.13 -3.93
CA LEU A 34 9.27 -0.70 -4.81
C LEU A 34 10.31 0.11 -5.60
N LEU A 35 10.02 1.39 -5.90
CA LEU A 35 10.96 2.28 -6.57
C LEU A 35 12.09 2.81 -5.67
N GLY A 36 11.93 2.81 -4.34
CA GLY A 36 12.81 3.57 -3.46
C GLY A 36 13.10 2.99 -2.07
N SER A 37 12.76 1.74 -1.79
CA SER A 37 12.91 1.09 -0.48
C SER A 37 12.49 1.99 0.70
N SER A 38 11.48 2.83 0.49
CA SER A 38 11.11 3.88 1.43
C SER A 38 10.09 3.39 2.45
N LEU A 39 10.15 3.96 3.67
CA LEU A 39 9.13 3.75 4.70
C LEU A 39 7.72 4.04 4.15
N PRO A 40 6.66 3.33 4.63
CA PRO A 40 5.33 3.45 4.06
C PRO A 40 4.79 4.87 4.21
N SER A 41 5.08 5.52 5.33
CA SER A 41 4.77 6.93 5.58
C SER A 41 5.37 7.89 4.55
N ARG A 42 6.60 7.65 4.08
CA ARG A 42 7.25 8.49 3.06
C ARG A 42 6.60 8.29 1.69
N ALA A 43 6.32 7.04 1.31
CA ALA A 43 5.58 6.74 0.09
C ALA A 43 4.15 7.31 0.15
N ALA A 44 3.48 7.22 1.29
CA ALA A 44 2.17 7.83 1.53
C ALA A 44 2.17 9.35 1.35
N VAL A 45 3.23 10.04 1.82
CA VAL A 45 3.38 11.48 1.60
C VAL A 45 3.57 11.81 0.12
N MET A 46 4.36 11.02 -0.60
CA MET A 46 4.55 11.23 -2.05
C MET A 46 3.26 10.99 -2.82
N VAL A 47 2.56 9.88 -2.57
CA VAL A 47 1.26 9.58 -3.18
C VAL A 47 0.24 10.66 -2.83
N GLY A 48 0.17 11.07 -1.55
CA GLY A 48 -0.71 12.14 -1.10
C GLY A 48 -0.41 13.49 -1.75
N TYR A 49 0.87 13.82 -1.96
CA TYR A 49 1.28 15.01 -2.70
C TYR A 49 0.83 14.93 -4.17
N LEU A 50 1.09 13.82 -4.86
CA LEU A 50 0.65 13.60 -6.24
C LEU A 50 -0.87 13.71 -6.38
N THR A 51 -1.63 13.09 -5.46
CA THR A 51 -3.09 13.18 -5.42
C THR A 51 -3.58 14.60 -5.17
N SER A 52 -2.91 15.36 -4.30
CA SER A 52 -3.25 16.76 -4.01
C SER A 52 -2.96 17.68 -5.19
N VAL A 53 -1.80 17.51 -5.84
CA VAL A 53 -1.43 18.22 -7.07
C VAL A 53 -2.45 17.96 -8.16
N ARG A 54 -2.81 16.68 -8.38
CA ARG A 54 -3.89 16.31 -9.31
C ARG A 54 -5.19 17.05 -9.00
N SER A 55 -5.61 17.04 -7.74
CA SER A 55 -6.89 17.66 -7.31
C SER A 55 -6.88 19.17 -7.53
N ALA A 56 -5.76 19.84 -7.25
CA ALA A 56 -5.57 21.26 -7.50
C ALA A 56 -5.54 21.61 -9.00
N LEU A 57 -4.89 20.78 -9.83
CA LEU A 57 -4.86 20.97 -11.28
C LEU A 57 -6.27 20.84 -11.87
N VAL A 58 -7.01 19.79 -11.50
CA VAL A 58 -8.40 19.59 -11.94
C VAL A 58 -9.30 20.74 -11.49
N ALA A 59 -9.23 21.16 -10.22
CA ALA A 59 -10.05 22.26 -9.70
C ALA A 59 -9.75 23.61 -10.37
N LYS A 60 -8.52 23.84 -10.84
CA LYS A 60 -8.16 25.02 -11.64
C LYS A 60 -8.68 24.92 -13.07
N THR A 61 -8.64 23.74 -13.69
CA THR A 61 -9.26 23.52 -15.01
C THR A 61 -10.75 23.84 -15.00
N PHE A 62 -11.45 23.57 -13.89
CA PHE A 62 -12.88 23.90 -13.74
C PHE A 62 -13.18 25.39 -13.45
N ASN A 63 -12.19 26.18 -13.01
CA ASN A 63 -12.41 27.55 -12.52
C ASN A 63 -11.75 28.66 -13.37
N GLU A 64 -11.00 28.37 -14.43
CA GLU A 64 -10.30 29.42 -15.20
C GLU A 64 -10.96 29.78 -16.54
N THR A 65 -11.66 30.93 -16.54
CA THR A 65 -11.65 31.94 -17.60
C THR A 65 -10.49 32.95 -17.36
N VAL A 66 -9.23 32.52 -17.31
CA VAL A 66 -8.06 33.42 -17.34
C VAL A 66 -6.88 32.70 -18.04
N PRO A 67 -6.17 33.34 -18.98
CA PRO A 67 -5.09 32.69 -19.71
C PRO A 67 -3.80 32.73 -18.89
N SER A 68 -3.36 31.57 -18.37
CA SER A 68 -1.96 31.37 -18.00
C SER A 68 -1.41 30.17 -18.76
N GLN A 69 -0.38 30.44 -19.54
CA GLN A 69 0.20 29.60 -20.58
C GLN A 69 1.18 28.57 -19.98
N ALA A 70 0.76 27.86 -18.95
CA ALA A 70 1.35 26.57 -18.58
C ALA A 70 0.38 25.50 -19.09
N ASP A 71 0.88 24.46 -19.76
CA ASP A 71 0.05 23.33 -20.20
C ASP A 71 -0.38 22.49 -19.00
N LEU A 72 -1.23 23.06 -18.15
CA LEU A 72 -1.72 22.45 -16.92
C LEU A 72 -2.46 21.14 -17.19
N GLY A 73 -3.02 20.99 -18.40
CA GLY A 73 -3.62 19.75 -18.89
C GLY A 73 -2.57 18.65 -19.11
N GLY A 74 -1.44 18.98 -19.74
CA GLY A 74 -0.29 18.08 -19.89
C GLY A 74 0.26 17.61 -18.54
N TRP A 75 0.46 18.53 -17.59
CA TRP A 75 0.93 18.19 -16.24
C TRP A 75 -0.06 17.32 -15.45
N ALA A 76 -1.36 17.58 -15.56
CA ALA A 76 -2.37 16.74 -14.92
C ALA A 76 -2.38 15.32 -15.50
N GLY A 77 -2.22 15.19 -16.82
CA GLY A 77 -2.09 13.91 -17.50
C GLY A 77 -0.85 13.12 -17.08
N GLU A 78 0.30 13.79 -16.97
CA GLU A 78 1.56 13.18 -16.51
C GLU A 78 1.48 12.69 -15.06
N VAL A 79 0.88 13.48 -14.16
CA VAL A 79 0.68 13.06 -12.75
C VAL A 79 -0.23 11.85 -12.65
N GLU A 80 -1.32 11.80 -13.42
CA GLU A 80 -2.20 10.63 -13.45
C GLU A 80 -1.50 9.40 -14.04
N ALA A 81 -0.69 9.59 -15.09
CA ALA A 81 0.10 8.51 -15.68
C ALA A 81 1.09 7.90 -14.67
N ILE A 82 1.77 8.73 -13.87
CA ILE A 82 2.67 8.28 -12.80
C ILE A 82 1.89 7.50 -11.73
N LEU A 83 0.79 8.04 -11.22
CA LEU A 83 -0.03 7.36 -10.21
C LEU A 83 -0.52 5.99 -10.72
N GLU A 84 -0.88 5.91 -11.99
CA GLU A 84 -1.35 4.67 -12.60
C GLU A 84 -0.23 3.67 -12.88
N GLU A 85 0.98 4.14 -13.17
CA GLU A 85 2.17 3.29 -13.27
C GLU A 85 2.52 2.69 -11.90
N LEU A 86 2.57 3.50 -10.84
CA LEU A 86 2.79 3.03 -9.48
C LEU A 86 1.75 2.00 -9.06
N ARG A 87 0.47 2.25 -9.38
CA ARG A 87 -0.62 1.31 -9.10
C ARG A 87 -0.39 -0.01 -9.83
N ARG A 88 -0.05 0.03 -11.12
CA ARG A 88 0.26 -1.18 -11.92
C ARG A 88 1.44 -1.96 -11.35
N ASP A 89 2.49 -1.29 -10.91
CA ASP A 89 3.65 -1.96 -10.32
C ASP A 89 3.31 -2.61 -8.97
N GLY A 90 2.52 -1.94 -8.12
CA GLY A 90 2.04 -2.53 -6.87
C GLY A 90 1.16 -3.77 -7.11
N ILE A 91 0.26 -3.72 -8.10
CA ILE A 91 -0.58 -4.87 -8.50
C ILE A 91 0.29 -6.01 -9.03
N ARG A 92 1.27 -5.71 -9.90
CA ARG A 92 2.18 -6.69 -10.48
C ARG A 92 2.94 -7.43 -9.39
N PHE A 93 3.57 -6.68 -8.49
CA PHE A 93 4.29 -7.26 -7.36
C PHE A 93 3.39 -8.17 -6.51
N LEU A 94 2.20 -7.69 -6.09
CA LEU A 94 1.30 -8.51 -5.29
C LEU A 94 0.89 -9.79 -6.01
N THR A 95 0.68 -9.72 -7.33
CA THR A 95 0.35 -10.89 -8.17
C THR A 95 1.49 -11.90 -8.16
N GLU A 96 2.74 -11.46 -8.31
CA GLU A 96 3.93 -12.32 -8.30
C GLU A 96 4.10 -13.05 -6.97
N VAL A 97 3.89 -12.36 -5.84
CA VAL A 97 4.05 -12.95 -4.50
C VAL A 97 2.79 -13.65 -3.96
N SER A 98 1.66 -13.54 -4.67
CA SER A 98 0.35 -14.03 -4.20
C SER A 98 0.34 -15.52 -3.88
N GLY A 99 1.04 -16.35 -4.66
CA GLY A 99 1.13 -17.79 -4.41
C GLY A 99 1.72 -18.11 -3.04
N ASN A 100 2.85 -17.48 -2.71
CA ASN A 100 3.53 -17.67 -1.42
C ASN A 100 2.68 -17.13 -0.26
N LEU A 101 2.06 -15.96 -0.45
CA LEU A 101 1.17 -15.35 0.54
C LEU A 101 -0.05 -16.22 0.81
N ARG A 102 -0.71 -16.73 -0.24
CA ARG A 102 -1.85 -17.66 -0.11
C ARG A 102 -1.43 -18.94 0.61
N GLN A 103 -0.27 -19.49 0.31
CA GLN A 103 0.24 -20.67 1.02
C GLN A 103 0.43 -20.40 2.52
N ALA A 104 0.91 -19.22 2.89
CA ALA A 104 1.12 -18.83 4.29
C ALA A 104 -0.19 -18.49 5.03
N LEU A 105 -1.17 -17.89 4.33
CA LEU A 105 -2.37 -17.30 4.94
C LEU A 105 -3.62 -18.17 4.83
N ASN A 106 -3.68 -19.13 3.90
CA ASN A 106 -4.84 -19.99 3.67
C ASN A 106 -4.94 -21.12 4.71
N ASN A 107 -5.08 -20.72 5.97
CA ASN A 107 -5.31 -21.58 7.12
C ASN A 107 -6.61 -21.14 7.81
N ARG A 108 -7.47 -22.11 8.17
CA ARG A 108 -8.79 -21.82 8.75
C ARG A 108 -8.74 -20.95 10.00
N ASP A 109 -7.71 -21.10 10.83
CA ASP A 109 -7.57 -20.31 12.06
C ASP A 109 -7.16 -18.87 11.73
N ILE A 110 -6.28 -18.69 10.74
CA ILE A 110 -5.88 -17.36 10.25
C ILE A 110 -7.05 -16.64 9.57
N LEU A 111 -7.84 -17.35 8.77
CA LEU A 111 -9.03 -16.81 8.12
C LEU A 111 -10.14 -16.42 9.11
N ARG A 112 -10.17 -17.01 10.31
CA ARG A 112 -11.07 -16.63 11.40
C ARG A 112 -10.58 -15.38 12.14
N LEU A 113 -9.26 -15.25 12.32
CA LEU A 113 -8.66 -14.06 12.94
C LEU A 113 -8.96 -12.77 12.15
N SER A 114 -9.28 -12.87 10.86
CA SER A 114 -9.61 -11.72 10.02
C SER A 114 -11.07 -11.27 10.10
N GLU A 115 -11.92 -11.96 10.86
CA GLU A 115 -13.34 -11.60 11.02
C GLU A 115 -13.49 -10.28 11.79
N GLU A 116 -12.53 -9.96 12.65
CA GLU A 116 -12.40 -8.66 13.32
C GLU A 116 -10.96 -8.14 13.21
N ILE A 117 -10.78 -6.98 12.58
CA ILE A 117 -9.45 -6.34 12.45
C ILE A 117 -9.02 -5.80 13.82
N SER A 118 -8.40 -6.67 14.61
CA SER A 118 -7.79 -6.34 15.90
C SER A 118 -6.27 -6.17 15.77
N PRO A 119 -5.63 -5.40 16.67
CA PRO A 119 -4.16 -5.26 16.67
C PRO A 119 -3.43 -6.61 16.73
N SER A 120 -3.95 -7.58 17.50
CA SER A 120 -3.38 -8.91 17.62
C SER A 120 -3.49 -9.71 16.31
N ALA A 121 -4.65 -9.64 15.64
CA ALA A 121 -4.83 -10.30 14.34
C ALA A 121 -3.89 -9.70 13.29
N VAL A 122 -3.79 -8.38 13.23
CA VAL A 122 -2.88 -7.69 12.29
C VAL A 122 -1.43 -8.07 12.54
N ARG A 123 -0.98 -8.14 13.80
CA ARG A 123 0.39 -8.60 14.13
C ARG A 123 0.68 -10.00 13.59
N ILE A 124 -0.24 -10.94 13.79
CA ILE A 124 -0.09 -12.32 13.29
C ILE A 124 0.03 -12.32 11.77
N ILE A 125 -0.85 -11.58 11.09
CA ILE A 125 -0.86 -11.52 9.62
C ILE A 125 0.43 -10.86 9.10
N VAL A 126 0.89 -9.77 9.70
CA VAL A 126 2.16 -9.11 9.34
C VAL A 126 3.34 -10.09 9.46
N VAL A 127 3.38 -10.90 10.53
CA VAL A 127 4.43 -11.91 10.70
C VAL A 127 4.41 -12.95 9.58
N LEU A 128 3.21 -13.44 9.23
CA LEU A 128 3.05 -14.41 8.15
C LEU A 128 3.42 -13.82 6.78
N VAL A 129 3.02 -12.57 6.52
CA VAL A 129 3.39 -11.84 5.30
C VAL A 129 4.90 -11.63 5.24
N ALA A 130 5.53 -11.15 6.32
CA ALA A 130 6.98 -10.96 6.37
C ALA A 130 7.75 -12.27 6.13
N GLY A 131 7.29 -13.38 6.73
CA GLY A 131 7.85 -14.71 6.49
C GLY A 131 7.69 -15.16 5.04
N ALA A 132 6.51 -14.97 4.46
CA ALA A 132 6.20 -15.37 3.08
C ALA A 132 6.97 -14.57 2.02
N LEU A 133 7.21 -13.28 2.28
CA LEU A 133 7.95 -12.41 1.36
C LEU A 133 9.47 -12.62 1.44
N SER A 134 10.00 -13.08 2.59
CA SER A 134 11.43 -13.32 2.79
C SER A 134 12.33 -12.13 2.36
N MET A 135 11.84 -10.92 2.60
CA MET A 135 12.50 -9.68 2.20
C MET A 135 13.69 -9.31 3.11
N PRO A 136 14.71 -8.62 2.58
CA PRO A 136 15.69 -7.89 3.41
C PRO A 136 15.00 -6.91 4.37
N ARG A 137 15.63 -6.62 5.51
CA ARG A 137 15.05 -5.78 6.58
C ARG A 137 14.76 -4.35 6.13
N GLU A 138 15.53 -3.85 5.17
CA GLU A 138 15.33 -2.54 4.55
C GLU A 138 13.98 -2.44 3.81
N LEU A 139 13.40 -3.60 3.48
CA LEU A 139 12.13 -3.74 2.77
C LEU A 139 10.99 -4.23 3.67
N ASP A 140 11.20 -4.39 4.99
CA ASP A 140 10.14 -4.67 5.97
C ASP A 140 8.92 -3.74 5.85
N PRO A 141 9.07 -2.43 5.52
CA PRO A 141 7.96 -1.56 5.16
C PRO A 141 6.96 -2.10 4.13
N ILE A 142 7.42 -2.90 3.16
CA ILE A 142 6.56 -3.50 2.14
C ILE A 142 5.59 -4.51 2.78
N CYS A 143 6.03 -5.23 3.82
CA CYS A 143 5.20 -6.19 4.55
C CYS A 143 3.97 -5.52 5.18
N ALA A 144 4.12 -4.31 5.74
CA ALA A 144 3.01 -3.56 6.32
C ALA A 144 1.98 -3.17 5.25
N THR A 145 2.44 -2.65 4.10
CA THR A 145 1.57 -2.25 2.99
C THR A 145 0.87 -3.45 2.36
N VAL A 146 1.58 -4.54 2.11
CA VAL A 146 1.00 -5.80 1.60
C VAL A 146 -0.06 -6.33 2.58
N THR A 147 0.23 -6.30 3.88
CA THR A 147 -0.75 -6.71 4.91
C THR A 147 -2.01 -5.85 4.85
N ALA A 148 -1.86 -4.53 4.73
CA ALA A 148 -3.00 -3.62 4.58
C ALA A 148 -3.81 -3.90 3.31
N VAL A 149 -3.15 -4.16 2.16
CA VAL A 149 -3.84 -4.55 0.92
C VAL A 149 -4.64 -5.83 1.11
N ILE A 150 -4.04 -6.89 1.65
CA ILE A 150 -4.71 -8.18 1.84
C ILE A 150 -5.91 -8.06 2.77
N LEU A 151 -5.75 -7.34 3.88
CA LEU A 151 -6.82 -7.08 4.83
C LEU A 151 -7.95 -6.25 4.20
N ARG A 152 -7.62 -5.29 3.34
CA ARG A 152 -8.59 -4.47 2.61
C ARG A 152 -9.37 -5.28 1.56
N LEU A 153 -8.71 -6.19 0.88
CA LEU A 153 -9.35 -7.14 -0.05
C LEU A 153 -10.20 -8.20 0.68
N GLY A 154 -9.91 -8.45 1.94
CA GLY A 154 -10.48 -9.54 2.72
C GLY A 154 -9.67 -10.82 2.53
N LEU A 155 -9.18 -11.39 3.64
CA LEU A 155 -8.32 -12.58 3.63
C LEU A 155 -8.96 -13.79 2.94
N ARG A 156 -10.28 -13.99 3.11
CA ARG A 156 -11.02 -15.07 2.45
C ARG A 156 -11.08 -14.89 0.95
N ASP A 157 -11.28 -13.66 0.47
CA ASP A 157 -11.35 -13.37 -0.96
C ASP A 157 -9.96 -13.42 -1.60
N PHE A 158 -8.93 -12.98 -0.88
CA PHE A 158 -7.54 -13.10 -1.31
C PHE A 158 -7.08 -14.56 -1.47
N CYS A 159 -7.55 -15.47 -0.59
CA CYS A 159 -7.16 -16.89 -0.58
C CYS A 159 -8.00 -17.81 -1.49
N LYS A 160 -8.98 -17.28 -2.22
CA LYS A 160 -9.67 -18.01 -3.30
C LYS A 160 -8.75 -18.22 -4.50
#